data_AF-A0A1M5NIF2-F1
#
_entry.id   AF-A0A1M5NIF2-F1
#
_cell.length_a   1.000
_cell.length_b   1.000
_cell.length_c   1.000
_cell.angle_alpha   90.00
_cell.angle_beta   90.00
_cell.angle_gamma   90.00
#
_symmetry.space_group_name_H-M   'P 1'
#
loop_
_entity.id
_entity.type
_entity.pdbx_description
1 polymer ?
#
loop_
_entity_poly.entity_id
_entity_poly.type
_entity_poly.pdbx_seq_one_letter_code
_entity_poly.pdbx_strand_id
1 'polypeptide(L)' 'MSISQSHFQFIAAVLKQGKPNTQDRKQLDQWRDTVRRFAIECAVANGKFKPSLFYRACGMEG' A
#
# COMPACT_ATOMS: atom_id res chain seq x y z
N MET A 1 -0.56 10.36 19.51
CA MET A 1 0.60 9.84 18.75
C MET A 1 0.36 10.12 17.26
N SER A 2 1.33 10.67 16.53
CA SER A 2 1.20 10.93 15.09
C SER A 2 1.88 9.79 14.31
N ILE A 3 1.18 9.19 13.35
CA ILE A 3 1.72 8.11 12.52
C ILE A 3 2.82 8.68 11.61
N SER A 4 4.03 8.12 11.71
CA SER A 4 5.20 8.54 10.93
C SER A 4 5.34 7.78 9.62
N GLN A 5 6.20 8.26 8.72
CA GLN A 5 6.52 7.60 7.45
C GLN A 5 6.98 6.14 7.62
N SER A 6 7.74 5.83 8.68
CA SER A 6 8.24 4.48 8.95
C SER A 6 7.10 3.48 9.25
N HIS A 7 6.01 3.93 9.89
CA HIS A 7 4.83 3.08 10.11
C HIS A 7 4.17 2.70 8.78
N PHE A 8 4.02 3.65 7.86
CA PHE A 8 3.46 3.37 6.53
C PHE A 8 4.35 2.46 5.70
N GLN A 9 5.68 2.57 5.82
CA GLN A 9 6.62 1.65 5.17
C GLN A 9 6.51 0.22 5.72
N PHE A 10 6.34 0.06 7.03
CA PHE A 10 6.10 -1.24 7.64
C PHE A 10 4.80 -1.87 7.11
N ILE A 11 3.70 -1.11 7.10
CA ILE A 11 2.41 -1.59 6.56
C ILE A 11 2.55 -1.97 5.08
N ALA A 12 3.24 -1.16 4.28
CA ALA A 12 3.50 -1.46 2.88
C ALA A 12 4.29 -2.76 2.69
N ALA A 13 5.29 -3.03 3.54
CA ALA A 13 6.07 -4.26 3.51
C ALA A 13 5.20 -5.49 3.84
N VAL A 14 4.28 -5.37 4.82
CA VAL A 14 3.31 -6.43 5.15
C VAL A 14 2.37 -6.69 3.97
N LEU A 15 1.82 -5.64 3.36
CA LEU A 15 0.97 -5.77 2.18
C LEU A 15 1.71 -6.41 0.99
N LYS A 16 2.99 -6.08 0.80
CA LYS A 16 3.84 -6.68 -0.24
C LYS A 16 4.03 -8.18 -0.04
N GLN A 17 4.19 -8.64 1.20
CA GLN A 17 4.27 -10.07 1.51
C GLN A 17 2.96 -10.81 1.21
N GLY A 18 1.83 -10.13 1.41
CA GLY A 18 0.50 -10.63 1.03
C GLY A 18 0.17 -10.52 -0.45
N LYS A 19 1.10 -10.08 -1.31
CA LYS A 19 0.88 -9.98 -2.75
C LYS A 19 0.63 -11.39 -3.32
N PRO A 20 -0.49 -11.65 -4.01
CA PRO A 20 -0.78 -12.95 -4.58
C PRO A 20 0.29 -13.34 -5.61
N ASN A 21 0.96 -14.48 -5.40
CA ASN A 21 1.93 -15.05 -6.34
C ASN A 21 1.23 -16.00 -7.32
N THR A 22 0.18 -15.51 -7.97
CA THR A 22 -0.71 -16.30 -8.82
C THR A 22 -0.89 -15.62 -10.17
N GLN A 23 -1.09 -16.42 -11.23
CA GLN A 23 -1.51 -15.93 -12.54
C GLN A 23 -2.98 -15.47 -12.56
N ASP A 24 -3.71 -15.71 -11.47
CA ASP A 24 -5.08 -15.23 -11.28
C ASP A 24 -5.09 -13.70 -11.12
N ARG A 25 -5.41 -13.03 -12.23
CA ARG A 25 -5.54 -11.57 -12.31
C ARG A 25 -6.55 -11.03 -11.30
N LYS A 26 -7.61 -11.78 -10.97
CA LYS A 26 -8.67 -11.31 -10.07
C LYS A 26 -8.14 -11.06 -8.65
N GLN A 27 -7.32 -11.98 -8.15
CA GLN A 27 -6.72 -11.84 -6.82
C GLN A 27 -5.70 -10.70 -6.79
N LEU A 28 -4.89 -10.59 -7.85
CA LEU A 28 -3.92 -9.50 -7.97
C LEU A 28 -4.61 -8.12 -8.03
N ASP A 29 -5.70 -8.00 -8.79
CA ASP A 29 -6.46 -6.76 -8.90
C ASP A 29 -7.16 -6.41 -7.58
N GLN A 30 -7.72 -7.42 -6.88
CA GLN A 30 -8.28 -7.22 -5.55
C GLN A 30 -7.22 -6.73 -4.55
N TRP A 31 -6.01 -7.31 -4.56
CA TRP A 31 -4.90 -6.83 -3.75
C TRP A 31 -4.51 -5.38 -4.09
N ARG A 32 -4.41 -5.05 -5.38
CA ARG A 32 -4.13 -3.67 -5.83
C ARG A 32 -5.18 -2.68 -5.35
N ASP A 33 -6.46 -3.05 -5.40
CA ASP A 33 -7.56 -2.21 -4.91
C ASP A 33 -7.49 -2.01 -3.40
N THR A 34 -7.15 -3.05 -2.63
CA THR A 34 -6.93 -2.92 -1.19
C THR A 34 -5.80 -1.92 -0.89
N VAL A 35 -4.66 -2.04 -1.57
CA VAL A 35 -3.53 -1.12 -1.39
C VAL A 35 -3.91 0.32 -1.75
N ARG A 36 -4.65 0.52 -2.85
CA ARG A 36 -5.14 1.84 -3.27
C ARG A 36 -6.11 2.46 -2.28
N ARG A 37 -7.11 1.70 -1.82
CA ARG A 37 -8.08 2.17 -0.82
C ARG A 37 -7.38 2.60 0.47
N PHE A 38 -6.44 1.79 0.96
CA PHE A 38 -5.67 2.14 2.13
C PHE A 38 -4.88 3.44 1.95
N ALA A 39 -4.23 3.61 0.80
CA ALA A 39 -3.47 4.82 0.51
C ALA A 39 -4.35 6.08 0.41
N ILE A 40 -5.56 5.96 -0.15
CA ILE A 40 -6.54 7.06 -0.22
C ILE A 40 -6.97 7.48 1.19
N GLU A 41 -7.40 6.53 2.02
CA GLU A 41 -7.79 6.81 3.41
C GLU A 41 -6.65 7.46 4.21
N CYS A 42 -5.41 6.98 4.03
CA CYS A 42 -4.24 7.56 4.68
C CYS A 42 -3.92 8.97 4.19
N ALA A 43 -4.11 9.25 2.89
CA ALA A 43 -3.89 10.59 2.33
C ALA A 43 -4.92 11.60 2.87
N VAL A 44 -6.19 11.18 3.02
CA VAL A 44 -7.25 12.02 3.59
C VAL A 44 -6.99 12.29 5.07
N ALA A 45 -6.60 11.26 5.83
CA ALA A 45 -6.39 11.37 7.28
C ALA A 45 -5.04 12.01 7.65
N ASN A 46 -4.04 11.99 6.77
CA ASN A 46 -2.69 12.44 7.07
C ASN A 46 -2.05 13.15 5.86
N GLY A 47 -2.04 14.49 5.89
CA GLY A 47 -1.43 15.31 4.83
C GLY A 47 0.09 15.14 4.65
N LYS A 48 0.78 14.41 5.56
CA LYS A 48 2.21 14.05 5.41
C LYS A 48 2.40 12.69 4.75
N PHE A 49 1.34 11.91 4.54
CA PHE A 49 1.40 10.65 3.83
C PHE A 49 1.75 10.88 2.36
N LYS A 50 2.68 10.08 1.84
CA LYS A 50 3.15 10.16 0.45
C LYS A 50 2.72 8.89 -0.30
N PRO A 51 1.61 8.92 -1.07
CA PRO A 51 1.10 7.74 -1.76
C PRO A 51 2.11 7.08 -2.69
N SER A 52 2.92 7.86 -3.41
CA SER A 52 3.96 7.35 -4.30
C SER A 52 4.99 6.49 -3.57
N LEU A 53 5.51 6.96 -2.44
CA LEU A 53 6.46 6.18 -1.62
C LEU A 53 5.82 4.90 -1.08
N PHE A 54 4.54 4.96 -0.73
CA PHE A 54 3.79 3.79 -0.25
C PHE A 54 3.58 2.76 -1.36
N TYR A 55 3.14 3.17 -2.55
CA TYR A 55 2.96 2.28 -3.71
C TYR A 55 4.27 1.63 -4.15
N ARG A 56 5.36 2.38 -4.18
CA ARG A 56 6.70 1.84 -4.43
C ARG A 56 7.10 0.80 -3.39
N ALA A 57 6.84 1.06 -2.11
CA ALA A 57 7.12 0.11 -1.03
C ALA A 57 6.26 -1.17 -1.12
N CYS A 58 4.99 -1.05 -1.56
CA CYS A 58 4.11 -2.18 -1.86
C CYS A 58 4.52 -2.97 -3.11
N GLY A 59 5.42 -2.44 -3.95
CA GLY A 59 5.82 -3.07 -5.22
C GLY A 59 4.73 -2.97 -6.29
N MET A 60 3.98 -1.87 -6.30
CA MET A 60 3.01 -1.51 -7.35
C MET A 60 3.62 -0.70 -8.49
N GLU A 61 4.68 0.06 -8.21
CA GLU A 61 5.46 0.80 -9.21
C GLU A 61 6.75 0.04 -9.50
N GLY A 62 6.78 -0.63 -10.66
CA GLY A 62 7.89 -1.41 -11.21
C GLY A 62 7.62 -1.67 -12.69
#